data_AF-A0A7W7NVB9-F1
#
_entry.id   AF-A0A7W7NVB9-F1
#
_cell.length_a   1.000
_cell.length_b   1.000
_cell.length_c   1.000
_cell.angle_alpha   90.00
_cell.angle_beta   90.00
_cell.angle_gamma   90.00
#
_symmetry.space_group_name_H-M   'P 1'
#
loop_
_entity.id
_entity.type
_entity.pdbx_description
1 polymer ?
#
loop_
_entity_poly.entity_id
_entity_poly.type
_entity_poly.pdbx_seq_one_letter_code
_entity_poly.pdbx_strand_id
1 'polypeptide(L)'
;MTLQELLALTGDKYSPNLRKWLVQARFGGALPTVYTDKDACRWIGWIDEETWFIGTRLAQVLGRGRRAEIGCWTFPVSDLSPLDGFWKRYAEIGRCAIDTAHASYFIGEDTRWQVDGDRRDCLWCGDHTQTLKRWTEEVEREAWVEATPPMLEGAR
;
A
#
# COMPACT_ATOMS: atom_id res chain seq x y z
N MET A 1 -0.69 -21.15 -8.09
CA MET A 1 -1.00 -19.94 -8.88
C MET A 1 0.25 -19.51 -9.60
N THR A 2 0.15 -19.17 -10.89
CA THR A 2 1.27 -18.75 -11.75
C THR A 2 1.26 -17.24 -11.99
N LEU A 3 2.36 -16.71 -12.55
CA LEU A 3 2.42 -15.31 -12.98
C LEU A 3 1.39 -15.01 -14.08
N GLN A 4 1.14 -15.93 -15.01
CA GLN A 4 0.18 -15.72 -16.10
C GLN A 4 -1.26 -15.65 -15.57
N GLU A 5 -1.62 -16.53 -14.64
CA GLU A 5 -2.92 -16.49 -13.95
C GLU A 5 -3.11 -15.15 -13.22
N LEU A 6 -2.07 -14.67 -12.53
CA LEU A 6 -2.10 -13.38 -11.85
C LEU A 6 -2.26 -12.20 -12.82
N LEU A 7 -1.57 -12.21 -13.97
CA LEU A 7 -1.62 -11.15 -14.98
C LEU A 7 -2.95 -11.12 -15.75
N ALA A 8 -3.69 -12.23 -15.74
CA ALA A 8 -5.03 -12.36 -16.30
C ALA A 8 -6.13 -11.79 -15.38
N LEU A 9 -5.82 -11.49 -14.11
CA LEU A 9 -6.77 -10.84 -13.22
C LEU A 9 -7.07 -9.40 -13.68
N THR A 10 -8.34 -9.08 -13.80
CA THR A 10 -8.84 -7.79 -14.29
C THR A 10 -10.00 -7.28 -13.44
N GLY A 11 -10.27 -5.98 -13.53
CA GLY A 11 -11.30 -5.31 -12.75
C GLY A 11 -10.73 -4.49 -11.59
N ASP A 12 -11.58 -3.65 -11.02
CA ASP A 12 -11.14 -2.56 -10.16
C ASP A 12 -10.50 -3.06 -8.88
N LYS A 13 -10.88 -4.22 -8.35
CA LYS A 13 -10.28 -4.77 -7.12
C LYS A 13 -8.79 -5.11 -7.25
N TYR A 14 -8.23 -5.20 -8.46
CA TYR A 14 -6.82 -5.53 -8.66
C TYR A 14 -5.98 -4.30 -9.03
N SER A 15 -4.81 -4.15 -8.40
CA SER A 15 -3.92 -3.01 -8.62
C SER A 15 -3.37 -2.94 -10.05
N PRO A 16 -3.68 -1.88 -10.82
CA PRO A 16 -3.12 -1.70 -12.16
C PRO A 16 -1.61 -1.44 -12.11
N ASN A 17 -1.12 -0.84 -11.03
CA ASN A 17 0.29 -0.57 -10.82
C ASN A 17 1.07 -1.85 -10.51
N LEU A 18 0.51 -2.74 -9.70
CA LEU A 18 1.10 -4.06 -9.46
C LEU A 18 1.18 -4.86 -10.77
N ARG A 19 0.11 -4.89 -11.55
CA ARG A 19 0.11 -5.55 -12.88
C ARG A 19 1.21 -4.98 -13.78
N LYS A 20 1.29 -3.65 -13.88
CA LYS A 20 2.31 -2.95 -14.67
C LYS A 20 3.73 -3.31 -14.26
N TRP A 21 3.99 -3.43 -12.96
CA TRP A 21 5.29 -3.81 -12.41
C TRP A 21 5.61 -5.29 -12.66
N LEU A 22 4.64 -6.20 -12.45
CA LEU A 22 4.80 -7.64 -12.71
C LEU A 22 5.12 -7.95 -14.17
N VAL A 23 4.53 -7.21 -15.12
CA VAL A 23 4.85 -7.35 -16.56
C VAL A 23 6.29 -6.92 -16.86
N GLN A 24 6.83 -5.95 -16.11
CA GLN A 24 8.18 -5.43 -16.32
C GLN A 24 9.25 -6.26 -15.60
N ALA A 25 8.91 -6.89 -14.48
CA ALA A 25 9.85 -7.64 -13.66
C ALA A 25 10.36 -8.87 -14.45
N ARG A 26 11.51 -8.71 -15.12
CA ARG A 26 12.12 -9.69 -16.05
C ARG A 26 12.88 -10.82 -15.34
N PHE A 27 12.38 -11.32 -14.20
CA PHE A 27 13.07 -12.33 -13.39
C PHE A 27 12.65 -13.75 -13.76
N GLY A 28 12.84 -14.12 -15.03
CA GLY A 28 12.66 -15.51 -15.47
C GLY A 28 11.22 -16.05 -15.48
N GLY A 29 10.20 -15.18 -15.35
CA GLY A 29 8.80 -15.56 -15.40
C GLY A 29 8.25 -16.21 -14.12
N ALA A 30 9.08 -16.35 -13.09
CA ALA A 30 8.64 -16.81 -11.77
C ALA A 30 7.79 -15.75 -11.07
N LEU A 31 6.79 -16.21 -10.32
CA LEU A 31 5.96 -15.34 -9.50
C LEU A 31 6.79 -14.84 -8.30
N PRO A 32 6.91 -13.52 -8.06
CA PRO A 32 7.66 -13.00 -6.92
C PRO A 32 6.99 -13.39 -5.61
N THR A 33 7.76 -13.56 -4.55
CA THR A 33 7.23 -13.79 -3.21
C THR A 33 6.98 -12.44 -2.53
N VAL A 34 5.91 -12.37 -1.73
CA VAL A 34 5.67 -11.24 -0.83
C VAL A 34 6.17 -11.60 0.55
N TYR A 35 6.95 -10.73 1.15
CA TYR A 35 7.53 -10.91 2.48
C TYR A 35 7.03 -9.81 3.41
N THR A 36 7.12 -10.06 4.71
CA THR A 36 7.02 -9.05 5.77
C THR A 36 8.33 -9.01 6.53
N ASP A 37 8.76 -7.82 6.92
CA ASP A 37 9.82 -7.67 7.91
C ASP A 37 9.26 -7.54 9.34
N LYS A 38 10.17 -7.42 10.31
CA LYS A 38 9.86 -7.22 11.74
C LYS A 38 9.04 -5.98 12.06
N ASP A 39 9.09 -4.97 11.18
CA ASP A 39 8.37 -3.70 11.33
C ASP A 39 7.03 -3.72 10.57
N ALA A 40 6.55 -4.92 10.20
CA ALA A 40 5.36 -5.16 9.40
C ALA A 40 5.38 -4.48 8.01
N CYS A 41 6.56 -4.06 7.54
CA CYS A 41 6.73 -3.53 6.20
C CYS A 41 6.74 -4.68 5.19
N ARG A 42 5.96 -4.50 4.11
CA ARG A 42 5.80 -5.52 3.07
C ARG A 42 6.77 -5.31 1.91
N TRP A 43 7.40 -6.40 1.51
CA TRP A 43 8.36 -6.48 0.42
C TRP A 43 7.87 -7.43 -0.66
N ILE A 44 8.30 -7.23 -1.90
CA ILE A 44 7.98 -8.11 -3.03
C ILE A 44 9.23 -8.34 -3.87
N GLY A 45 9.56 -9.60 -4.14
CA GLY A 45 10.79 -9.95 -4.85
C GLY A 45 11.17 -11.42 -4.71
N TRP A 46 12.46 -11.68 -4.85
CA TRP A 46 13.08 -13.00 -4.77
C TRP A 46 14.28 -12.94 -3.83
N ILE A 47 14.62 -14.09 -3.25
CA ILE A 47 15.89 -14.29 -2.57
C ILE A 47 16.73 -15.15 -3.50
N ASP A 48 17.94 -14.69 -3.83
CA ASP A 48 18.85 -15.47 -4.66
C ASP A 48 19.62 -16.53 -3.86
N GLU A 49 20.46 -17.30 -4.55
CA GLU A 49 21.26 -18.37 -3.94
C GLU A 49 22.28 -17.86 -2.92
N GLU A 50 22.71 -16.61 -3.05
CA GLU A 50 23.65 -15.94 -2.16
C GLU A 50 22.95 -15.20 -1.00
N THR A 51 21.65 -15.43 -0.82
CA THR A 51 20.81 -14.82 0.22
C THR A 51 20.67 -13.30 0.09
N TRP A 52 20.76 -12.74 -1.11
CA TRP A 52 20.40 -11.36 -1.36
C TRP A 52 18.92 -11.25 -1.70
N PHE A 53 18.26 -10.26 -1.10
CA PHE A 53 16.91 -9.91 -1.49
C PHE A 53 16.93 -9.01 -2.73
N ILE A 54 16.36 -9.49 -3.83
CA ILE A 54 16.19 -8.75 -5.08
C ILE A 54 14.72 -8.36 -5.20
N GLY A 55 14.42 -7.08 -5.04
CA GLY A 55 13.04 -6.61 -5.01
C GLY A 55 12.89 -5.21 -4.50
N THR A 56 11.72 -4.91 -3.95
CA THR A 56 11.38 -3.58 -3.45
C THR A 56 10.23 -3.65 -2.45
N ARG A 57 9.90 -2.50 -1.85
CA ARG A 57 8.72 -2.39 -0.98
C ARG A 57 7.44 -2.51 -1.80
N LEU A 58 6.49 -3.32 -1.32
CA LEU A 58 5.20 -3.50 -1.99
C LEU A 58 4.47 -2.15 -2.15
N ALA A 59 4.58 -1.25 -1.17
CA ALA A 59 4.01 0.09 -1.27
C ALA A 59 4.56 0.91 -2.45
N GLN A 60 5.86 0.78 -2.77
CA GLN A 60 6.46 1.43 -3.95
C GLN A 60 5.84 0.91 -5.23
N VAL A 61 5.64 -0.41 -5.34
CA VAL A 61 4.96 -1.03 -6.48
C VAL A 61 3.53 -0.52 -6.63
N LEU A 62 2.78 -0.45 -5.53
CA LEU A 62 1.39 0.01 -5.56
C LEU A 62 1.26 1.48 -5.93
N GLY A 63 2.17 2.34 -5.47
CA GLY A 63 2.16 3.76 -5.78
C GLY A 63 2.72 4.11 -7.16
N ARG A 64 3.82 3.46 -7.57
CA ARG A 64 4.63 3.86 -8.75
C ARG A 64 4.54 2.92 -9.94
N GLY A 65 4.01 1.71 -9.77
CA GLY A 65 3.91 0.70 -10.82
C GLY A 65 5.26 0.43 -11.49
N ARG A 66 5.36 0.67 -12.81
CA ARG A 66 6.60 0.50 -13.60
C ARG A 66 7.82 1.28 -13.10
N ARG A 67 7.57 2.37 -12.37
CA ARG A 67 8.63 3.25 -11.83
C ARG A 67 9.09 2.82 -10.44
N ALA A 68 8.54 1.75 -9.88
CA ALA A 68 9.07 1.18 -8.65
C ALA A 68 10.41 0.52 -8.96
N GLU A 69 11.46 1.04 -8.34
CA GLU A 69 12.82 0.53 -8.46
C GLU A 69 12.89 -0.90 -7.95
N ILE A 70 13.73 -1.72 -8.58
CA ILE A 70 14.10 -3.04 -8.10
C ILE A 70 15.56 -2.95 -7.73
N GLY A 71 15.86 -3.20 -6.45
CA GLY A 71 17.22 -3.17 -5.91
C GLY A 71 17.65 -4.55 -5.42
N CYS A 72 18.96 -4.71 -5.29
CA CYS A 72 19.57 -5.76 -4.49
C CYS A 72 19.83 -5.19 -3.10
N TRP A 73 19.26 -5.81 -2.08
CA TRP A 73 19.31 -5.29 -0.70
C TRP A 73 20.18 -6.18 0.17
N THR A 74 21.05 -5.53 0.94
CA THR A 74 22.09 -6.18 1.75
C THR A 74 21.70 -6.40 3.21
N PHE A 75 20.41 -6.27 3.55
CA PHE A 75 19.95 -6.54 4.90
C PHE A 75 19.82 -8.07 5.12
N PRO A 76 19.90 -8.56 6.37
CA PRO A 76 19.79 -9.98 6.65
C PRO A 76 18.47 -10.54 6.12
N VAL A 77 18.51 -11.49 5.19
CA VAL A 77 17.29 -12.17 4.70
C VAL A 77 16.53 -12.88 5.81
N SER A 78 17.21 -13.22 6.92
CA SER A 78 16.56 -13.71 8.15
C SER A 78 15.49 -12.77 8.71
N ASP A 79 15.53 -11.48 8.35
CA ASP A 79 14.56 -10.49 8.79
C ASP A 79 13.28 -10.50 7.94
N LEU A 80 13.22 -11.30 6.86
CA LEU A 80 12.05 -11.43 5.99
C LEU A 80 11.34 -12.76 6.20
N SER A 81 10.05 -12.68 6.54
CA SER A 81 9.15 -13.83 6.57
C SER A 81 8.27 -13.86 5.32
N PRO A 82 8.22 -14.97 4.56
CA PRO A 82 7.31 -15.08 3.43
C PRO A 82 5.87 -15.01 3.91
N LEU A 83 5.04 -14.29 3.16
CA LEU A 83 3.61 -14.16 3.43
C LEU A 83 2.87 -15.25 2.64
N ASP A 84 2.86 -16.45 3.20
CA ASP A 84 2.29 -17.63 2.54
C ASP A 84 0.82 -17.42 2.12
N GLY A 85 0.49 -17.97 0.96
CA GLY A 85 -0.85 -17.85 0.37
C GLY A 85 -1.25 -16.43 -0.03
N PHE A 86 -0.34 -15.44 0.02
CA PHE A 86 -0.65 -14.05 -0.35
C PHE A 86 -1.31 -13.97 -1.73
N TRP A 87 -0.72 -14.62 -2.74
CA TRP A 87 -1.21 -14.56 -4.11
C TRP A 87 -2.59 -15.19 -4.29
N LYS A 88 -2.87 -16.31 -3.59
CA LYS A 88 -4.19 -16.92 -3.59
C LYS A 88 -5.24 -15.95 -3.02
N ARG A 89 -4.95 -15.37 -1.85
CA ARG A 89 -5.83 -14.35 -1.24
C ARG A 89 -5.99 -13.13 -2.14
N TYR A 90 -4.92 -12.66 -2.76
CA TYR A 90 -4.96 -11.53 -3.69
C TYR A 90 -5.84 -11.84 -4.91
N ALA A 91 -5.81 -13.06 -5.44
CA ALA A 91 -6.71 -13.48 -6.51
C ALA A 91 -8.18 -13.51 -6.07
N GLU A 92 -8.46 -13.89 -4.82
CA GLU A 92 -9.81 -13.96 -4.27
C GLU A 92 -10.39 -12.56 -3.99
N ILE A 93 -9.66 -11.73 -3.23
CA ILE A 93 -10.19 -10.47 -2.67
C ILE A 93 -9.43 -9.21 -3.13
N GLY A 94 -8.55 -9.33 -4.12
CA GLY A 94 -7.84 -8.20 -4.72
C GLY A 94 -6.96 -7.44 -3.72
N ARG A 95 -6.99 -6.10 -3.81
CA ARG A 95 -6.24 -5.18 -2.93
C ARG A 95 -6.59 -5.33 -1.45
N CYS A 96 -7.71 -5.96 -1.07
CA CYS A 96 -8.01 -6.23 0.34
C CYS A 96 -7.05 -7.26 0.97
N ALA A 97 -6.39 -8.12 0.17
CA ALA A 97 -5.29 -8.95 0.66
C ALA A 97 -4.05 -8.13 1.07
N ILE A 98 -3.95 -6.91 0.54
CA ILE A 98 -2.90 -5.94 0.87
C ILE A 98 -3.33 -5.10 2.07
N ASP A 99 -4.55 -4.60 2.06
CA ASP A 99 -5.10 -3.72 3.08
C ASP A 99 -6.21 -4.41 3.87
N THR A 100 -5.81 -5.34 4.74
CA THR A 100 -6.73 -6.16 5.54
C THR A 100 -7.57 -5.31 6.50
N ALA A 101 -7.01 -4.21 7.01
CA ALA A 101 -7.69 -3.27 7.89
C ALA A 101 -8.63 -2.29 7.15
N HIS A 102 -8.63 -2.28 5.81
CA HIS A 102 -9.43 -1.37 5.01
C HIS A 102 -9.20 0.12 5.34
N ALA A 103 -7.95 0.45 5.65
CA ALA A 103 -7.52 1.78 6.10
C ALA A 103 -6.78 2.56 5.00
N SER A 104 -6.36 1.89 3.93
CA SER A 104 -5.56 2.50 2.87
C SER A 104 -6.45 3.07 1.77
N TYR A 105 -6.07 4.26 1.27
CA TYR A 105 -6.65 4.84 0.06
C TYR A 105 -5.97 4.26 -1.19
N PHE A 106 -6.73 3.66 -2.10
CA PHE A 106 -6.20 3.15 -3.37
C PHE A 106 -6.74 3.92 -4.57
N ILE A 107 -5.94 3.95 -5.65
CA ILE A 107 -6.43 4.41 -6.96
C ILE A 107 -7.64 3.54 -7.37
N GLY A 108 -8.75 4.19 -7.71
CA GLY A 108 -9.99 3.52 -8.13
C GLY A 108 -10.75 2.86 -6.98
N GLU A 109 -10.65 3.38 -5.75
CA GLU A 109 -11.44 2.89 -4.60
C GLU A 109 -12.88 3.38 -4.56
N ASP A 110 -13.28 4.24 -5.49
CA ASP A 110 -14.66 4.69 -5.70
C ASP A 110 -15.61 3.51 -5.93
N THR A 111 -15.12 2.40 -6.47
CA THR A 111 -15.89 1.16 -6.64
C THR A 111 -15.69 0.14 -5.51
N ARG A 112 -14.90 0.48 -4.47
CA ARG A 112 -14.63 -0.41 -3.32
C ARG A 112 -15.82 -0.51 -2.39
N TRP A 113 -16.62 0.54 -2.26
CA TRP A 113 -17.60 0.68 -1.19
C TRP A 113 -19.00 0.84 -1.73
N GLN A 114 -19.92 0.03 -1.21
CA GLN A 114 -21.34 0.33 -1.26
C GLN A 114 -21.69 1.06 0.04
N VAL A 115 -22.30 2.25 -0.07
CA VAL A 115 -22.62 3.10 1.07
C VAL A 115 -24.14 3.12 1.29
N ASP A 116 -24.54 2.92 2.54
CA ASP A 116 -25.93 3.04 3.02
C ASP A 116 -25.95 3.87 4.31
N GLY A 117 -26.26 5.16 4.18
CA GLY A 117 -26.19 6.12 5.29
C GLY A 117 -24.81 6.18 5.93
N ASP A 118 -24.74 5.81 7.21
CA ASP A 118 -23.50 5.76 8.00
C ASP A 118 -22.78 4.42 7.90
N ARG A 119 -23.28 3.47 7.10
CA ARG A 119 -22.66 2.17 6.89
C ARG A 119 -22.03 2.13 5.50
N ARG A 120 -20.89 1.44 5.37
CA ARG A 120 -20.36 1.03 4.08
C ARG A 120 -19.84 -0.40 4.09
N ASP A 121 -20.10 -1.14 3.02
CA ASP A 121 -19.69 -2.52 2.83
C ASP A 121 -18.70 -2.63 1.68
N CYS A 122 -17.63 -3.42 1.86
CA CYS A 122 -16.58 -3.54 0.85
C CYS A 122 -17.00 -4.51 -0.26
N LEU A 123 -17.19 -3.98 -1.46
CA LEU A 123 -17.56 -4.73 -2.67
C LEU A 123 -16.43 -5.62 -3.19
N TRP A 124 -15.18 -5.37 -2.80
CA TRP A 124 -14.04 -6.16 -3.29
C TRP A 124 -13.87 -7.48 -2.55
N CYS A 125 -13.99 -7.47 -1.21
CA CYS A 125 -13.85 -8.68 -0.40
C CYS A 125 -15.18 -9.25 0.07
N GLY A 126 -16.28 -8.48 0.06
CA GLY A 126 -17.58 -8.90 0.58
C GLY A 126 -17.67 -9.00 2.12
N ASP A 127 -16.53 -9.19 2.79
CA ASP A 127 -16.50 -9.55 4.22
C ASP A 127 -16.06 -8.40 5.15
N HIS A 128 -16.22 -7.14 4.74
CA HIS A 128 -15.83 -6.00 5.56
C HIS A 128 -16.86 -4.87 5.55
N THR A 129 -17.26 -4.43 6.73
CA THR A 129 -18.22 -3.35 6.96
C THR A 129 -17.60 -2.30 7.85
N GLN A 130 -17.81 -1.03 7.52
CA GLN A 130 -17.41 0.11 8.34
C GLN A 130 -18.63 0.97 8.67
N THR A 131 -18.59 1.60 9.85
CA THR A 131 -19.59 2.58 10.28
C THR A 131 -18.92 3.94 10.46
N LEU A 132 -19.55 4.97 9.93
CA LEU A 132 -19.10 6.34 10.05
C LEU A 132 -19.29 6.81 11.49
N LYS A 133 -18.17 7.02 12.17
CA LYS A 133 -18.15 7.66 13.49
C LYS A 133 -17.94 9.16 13.31
N ARG A 134 -18.88 9.97 13.79
CA ARG A 134 -18.73 11.43 13.90
C ARG A 134 -18.48 11.79 15.36
N TRP A 135 -17.48 12.60 15.63
CA TRP A 135 -17.25 13.17 16.95
C TRP A 135 -16.80 14.62 16.81
N THR A 136 -17.07 15.40 17.86
CA THR A 136 -16.54 16.75 18.03
C THR A 136 -15.58 16.70 19.21
N GLU A 137 -14.43 17.34 19.06
CA GLU A 137 -13.43 17.44 20.11
C GLU A 137 -13.14 18.93 20.33
N GLU A 138 -13.06 19.34 21.59
CA GLU A 138 -12.62 20.68 21.96
C GLU A 138 -11.10 20.71 21.85
N VAL A 139 -10.57 21.58 20.99
CA VAL A 139 -9.12 21.66 20.72
C VAL A 139 -8.60 23.01 21.17
N GLU A 140 -7.74 23.00 22.18
CA GLU A 140 -6.92 24.14 22.56
C GLU A 140 -5.74 24.28 21.58
N ARG A 141 -5.47 25.50 21.12
CA ARG A 141 -4.37 25.78 20.20
C ARG A 141 -3.61 27.00 20.68
N GLU A 142 -2.29 26.86 20.69
CA GLU A 142 -1.37 27.94 20.95
C GLU A 142 -0.44 28.12 19.75
N ALA A 143 -0.05 29.37 19.49
CA ALA A 143 0.94 29.69 18.47
C ALA A 143 1.76 30.89 18.94
N TRP A 144 3.07 30.84 18.70
CA TRP A 144 3.92 32.02 18.79
C TRP A 144 3.60 32.93 17.60
N VAL A 145 3.21 34.17 17.90
CA VAL A 145 3.00 35.22 16.90
C VAL A 145 4.13 36.24 16.98
N GLU A 146 4.61 36.72 15.84
CA GLU A 146 5.59 37.80 15.82
C GLU A 146 5.00 39.06 16.49
N ALA A 147 5.75 39.63 17.42
CA ALA A 147 5.38 40.89 18.04
C ALA A 147 5.40 41.99 16.97
N THR A 148 4.29 42.70 16.78
CA THR A 148 4.28 43.90 15.94
C THR A 148 5.28 44.91 16.55
N PRO A 149 6.33 45.31 15.83
CA PRO A 149 7.24 46.32 16.32
C PRO A 149 6.44 47.62 16.58
N PRO A 150 6.72 48.35 17.66
CA PRO A 150 6.12 49.66 17.84
C PRO A 150 6.44 50.51 16.61
N MET A 151 5.41 51.07 15.97
CA MET A 151 5.62 52.07 14.91
C MET A 151 6.46 53.19 15.51
N LEU A 152 7.61 53.47 14.90
CA LEU A 152 8.41 54.63 15.23
C LEU A 152 7.60 55.88 14.87
N GLU A 153 6.80 56.38 15.81
CA GLU A 153 6.25 57.74 15.75
C GLU A 153 7.41 58.71 15.91
N GLY A 154 7.84 59.30 14.80
CA GLY A 154 8.74 60.47 14.81
C GLY A 154 10.08 60.26 14.13
N ALA A 155 10.05 60.12 12.80
CA ALA A 155 11.10 60.71 11.98
C ALA A 155 10.49 61.93 11.26
N ARG A 156 10.65 63.09 11.89
CA ARG A 156 10.57 64.40 11.21
C ARG A 156 11.98 64.88 10.94
#